data_AF-A0AAP0LW47-F1
#
_entry.id   AF-A0AAP0LW47-F1
#
_cell.length_a   1.000
_cell.length_b   1.000
_cell.length_c   1.000
_cell.angle_alpha   90.00
_cell.angle_beta   90.00
_cell.angle_gamma   90.00
#
_symmetry.space_group_name_H-M   'P 1'
#
loop_
_entity.id
_entity.type
_entity.pdbx_description
1 polymer ?
#
loop_
_entity_poly.entity_id
_entity_poly.type
_entity_poly.pdbx_seq_one_letter_code
_entity_poly.pdbx_strand_id
1 'polypeptide(L)'
;MPNIFFKIQGSEKKIKRLPLPPGPSPWPIVGNLPEMWRKKPAFNWIHDVMKELNTDIACIRLGNVHVIPVTSPEIALEVLKDNDSVFATRPLTMGTEYSSRGFLSIAVVPLGQQWKKMRKVVASHVLCSARLHSLLFKRREEADNLVRFVYSQCCKSGSGSVVNVRHAARQYCGNVMRNMMFNRGYFGEGNEDGGPGFEEEEHVESLFIVLQYLYAFTLSDYLPWMRVFDLEGREKLISNAIRTVSKYHDPIIEERIQQRRHHRGNYKKESDDHQDLLDVLISAKDESARPSLSVDEIKAQCMVRYLVYLIRTFVCFNHLIHALEFD
;
A
#
# COMPACT_ATOMS: atom_id res chain seq x y z
N MET A 1 -22.20 -32.23 61.99
CA MET A 1 -21.44 -31.03 61.57
C MET A 1 -22.27 -30.27 60.54
N PRO A 2 -22.74 -29.05 60.85
CA PRO A 2 -23.45 -28.22 59.87
C PRO A 2 -22.44 -27.49 58.97
N ASN A 3 -22.61 -27.62 57.66
CA ASN A 3 -21.79 -26.94 56.65
C ASN A 3 -22.13 -25.45 56.63
N ILE A 4 -21.17 -24.61 57.02
CA ILE A 4 -21.24 -23.15 56.90
C ILE A 4 -20.76 -22.76 55.50
N PHE A 5 -21.65 -22.23 54.66
CA PHE A 5 -21.29 -21.60 53.40
C PHE A 5 -20.97 -20.12 53.64
N PHE A 6 -19.71 -19.72 53.47
CA PHE A 6 -19.33 -18.30 53.45
C PHE A 6 -19.66 -17.70 52.08
N LYS A 7 -20.61 -16.77 52.06
CA LYS A 7 -20.86 -15.89 50.89
C LYS A 7 -19.86 -14.75 50.95
N ILE A 8 -18.78 -14.83 50.17
CA ILE A 8 -17.84 -13.72 50.00
C ILE A 8 -18.57 -12.65 49.18
N GLN A 9 -19.05 -11.59 49.84
CA GLN A 9 -19.45 -10.35 49.16
C GLN A 9 -18.16 -9.62 48.74
N GLY A 10 -17.63 -10.02 47.59
CA GLY A 10 -16.65 -9.20 46.88
C GLY A 10 -17.34 -7.91 46.44
N SER A 11 -16.89 -6.77 46.96
CA SER A 11 -17.19 -5.48 46.38
C SER A 11 -16.49 -5.40 45.03
N GLU A 12 -17.19 -5.78 43.96
CA GLU A 12 -16.77 -5.42 42.61
C GLU A 12 -16.81 -3.89 42.51
N LYS A 13 -15.63 -3.26 42.58
CA LYS A 13 -15.47 -1.89 42.09
C LYS A 13 -15.87 -1.90 40.61
N LYS A 14 -17.11 -1.48 40.32
CA LYS A 14 -17.54 -1.18 38.94
C LYS A 14 -16.57 -0.16 38.35
N ILE A 15 -15.67 -0.61 37.48
CA ILE A 15 -14.90 0.27 36.62
C ILE A 15 -15.93 1.05 35.80
N LYS A 16 -16.04 2.36 36.02
CA LYS A 16 -16.88 3.24 35.20
C LYS A 16 -16.32 3.17 33.78
N ARG A 17 -17.00 2.42 32.91
CA ARG A 17 -16.68 2.41 31.48
C ARG A 17 -16.94 3.82 30.97
N LEU A 18 -15.90 4.47 30.46
CA LEU A 18 -16.07 5.73 29.76
C LEU A 18 -17.03 5.52 28.58
N PRO A 19 -17.94 6.48 28.31
CA PRO A 19 -18.83 6.39 27.17
C PRO A 19 -18.00 6.35 25.88
N LEU A 20 -18.51 5.62 24.88
CA LEU A 20 -17.94 5.69 23.54
C LEU A 20 -18.21 7.08 22.93
N PRO A 21 -17.41 7.51 21.94
CA PRO A 21 -17.74 8.67 21.12
C PRO A 21 -19.17 8.59 20.57
N PRO A 22 -19.81 9.74 20.25
CA PRO A 22 -21.14 9.75 19.64
C PRO A 22 -21.13 9.01 18.30
N GLY A 23 -22.27 8.50 17.86
CA GLY A 23 -22.35 7.78 16.60
C GLY A 23 -23.79 7.65 16.10
N PRO A 24 -23.98 7.38 14.80
CA PRO A 24 -25.30 7.12 14.25
C PRO A 24 -25.90 5.86 14.88
N SER A 25 -27.22 5.81 15.01
CA SER A 25 -27.92 4.64 15.53
C SER A 25 -27.68 3.42 14.63
N PRO A 26 -27.03 2.35 15.13
CA PRO A 26 -26.68 1.20 14.31
C PRO A 26 -27.86 0.22 14.19
N TRP A 27 -28.02 -0.40 13.03
CA TRP A 27 -28.97 -1.51 12.87
C TRP A 27 -28.49 -2.75 13.63
N PRO A 28 -29.40 -3.63 14.09
CA PRO A 28 -29.02 -4.91 14.67
C PRO A 28 -28.13 -5.70 13.71
N ILE A 29 -27.07 -6.32 14.24
CA ILE A 29 -26.11 -7.19 13.54
C ILE A 29 -25.22 -6.46 12.50
N VAL A 30 -25.80 -5.74 11.54
CA VAL A 30 -25.07 -5.13 10.41
C VAL A 30 -24.56 -3.72 10.68
N GLY A 31 -25.02 -3.06 11.75
CA GLY A 31 -24.64 -1.68 12.04
C GLY A 31 -25.07 -0.70 10.94
N ASN A 32 -24.20 0.22 10.55
CA ASN A 32 -24.43 1.23 9.52
C ASN A 32 -23.95 0.79 8.12
N LEU A 33 -23.64 -0.49 7.92
CA LEU A 33 -23.21 -1.02 6.62
C LEU A 33 -24.20 -0.71 5.47
N PRO A 34 -25.53 -0.87 5.62
CA PRO A 34 -26.47 -0.60 4.53
C PRO A 34 -26.48 0.86 4.09
N GLU A 35 -26.36 1.79 5.04
CA GLU A 35 -26.34 3.23 4.79
C GLU A 35 -25.07 3.63 4.04
N MET A 36 -23.92 3.18 4.53
CA MET A 36 -22.63 3.46 3.91
C MET A 36 -22.49 2.80 2.52
N TRP A 37 -23.04 1.59 2.33
CA TRP A 37 -22.97 0.90 1.04
C TRP A 37 -23.76 1.61 -0.06
N ARG A 38 -24.86 2.30 0.29
CA ARG A 38 -25.67 3.10 -0.65
C ARG A 38 -24.99 4.41 -1.05
N LYS A 39 -24.25 5.05 -0.13
CA LYS A 39 -23.56 6.32 -0.36
C LYS A 39 -22.06 6.10 -0.57
N LYS A 40 -21.68 5.77 -1.81
CA LYS A 40 -20.26 5.65 -2.21
C LYS A 40 -19.71 7.00 -2.71
N PRO A 41 -18.41 7.28 -2.49
CA PRO A 41 -17.44 6.51 -1.72
C PRO A 41 -17.66 6.62 -0.20
N ALA A 42 -17.18 5.63 0.55
CA ALA A 42 -17.43 5.51 1.99
C ALA A 42 -17.02 6.75 2.80
N PHE A 43 -15.94 7.43 2.41
CA PHE A 43 -15.48 8.63 3.11
C PHE A 43 -16.48 9.81 3.01
N ASN A 44 -17.24 9.92 1.93
CA ASN A 44 -18.28 10.95 1.81
C ASN A 44 -19.41 10.70 2.81
N TRP A 45 -19.85 9.45 2.94
CA TRP A 45 -20.87 9.10 3.92
C TRP A 45 -20.38 9.33 5.36
N ILE A 46 -19.14 8.95 5.68
CA ILE A 46 -18.55 9.24 6.99
C ILE A 46 -18.53 10.75 7.25
N HIS A 47 -18.13 11.56 6.27
CA HIS A 47 -18.11 13.02 6.39
C HIS A 47 -19.50 13.62 6.63
N ASP A 48 -20.51 13.15 5.91
CA ASP A 48 -21.91 13.55 6.14
C ASP A 48 -22.34 13.25 7.58
N VAL A 49 -22.06 12.04 8.08
CA VAL A 49 -22.39 11.62 9.46
C VAL A 49 -21.69 12.51 10.50
N MET A 50 -20.40 12.79 10.30
CA MET A 50 -19.63 13.66 11.20
C MET A 50 -20.21 15.08 11.25
N LYS A 51 -20.65 15.61 10.11
CA LYS A 51 -21.31 16.92 10.01
C LYS A 51 -22.67 16.94 10.69
N GLU A 52 -23.51 15.94 10.44
CA GLU A 52 -24.84 15.83 11.04
C GLU A 52 -24.78 15.71 12.56
N LEU A 53 -23.78 14.98 13.08
CA LEU A 53 -23.55 14.84 14.52
C LEU A 53 -22.81 16.03 15.14
N ASN A 54 -22.30 16.96 14.31
CA ASN A 54 -21.48 18.10 14.72
C ASN A 54 -20.37 17.71 15.72
N THR A 55 -19.56 16.71 15.33
CA THR A 55 -18.51 16.13 16.17
C THR A 55 -17.20 15.95 15.40
N ASP A 56 -16.08 16.04 16.11
CA ASP A 56 -14.75 15.80 15.54
C ASP A 56 -14.24 14.36 15.71
N ILE A 57 -14.99 13.56 16.48
CA ILE A 57 -14.77 12.13 16.68
C ILE A 57 -16.11 11.41 16.77
N ALA A 58 -16.27 10.28 16.07
CA ALA A 58 -17.46 9.45 16.15
C ALA A 58 -17.14 7.97 16.32
N CYS A 59 -18.13 7.18 16.72
CA CYS A 59 -18.08 5.73 16.77
C CYS A 59 -19.13 5.15 15.81
N ILE A 60 -18.68 4.67 14.66
CA ILE A 60 -19.54 4.07 13.64
C ILE A 60 -19.42 2.56 13.74
N ARG A 61 -20.55 1.86 13.84
CA ARG A 61 -20.54 0.40 13.89
C ARG A 61 -20.77 -0.17 12.49
N LEU A 62 -19.83 -0.95 11.99
CA LEU A 62 -19.93 -1.67 10.72
C LEU A 62 -19.87 -3.18 10.98
N GLY A 63 -21.02 -3.84 10.98
CA GLY A 63 -21.13 -5.21 11.46
C GLY A 63 -20.70 -5.32 12.93
N ASN A 64 -19.63 -6.07 13.18
CA ASN A 64 -19.01 -6.24 14.51
C ASN A 64 -17.77 -5.35 14.74
N VAL A 65 -17.44 -4.46 13.81
CA VAL A 65 -16.27 -3.58 13.88
C VAL A 65 -16.70 -2.17 14.24
N HIS A 66 -16.00 -1.52 15.16
CA HIS A 66 -16.13 -0.08 15.38
C HIS A 66 -15.09 0.67 14.54
N VAL A 67 -15.57 1.60 13.72
CA VAL A 67 -14.74 2.53 12.96
C VAL A 67 -14.84 3.89 13.64
N ILE A 68 -13.68 4.43 14.02
CA ILE A 68 -13.56 5.70 14.72
C ILE A 68 -12.98 6.74 13.76
N PRO A 69 -13.82 7.47 12.99
CA PRO A 69 -13.34 8.61 12.21
C PRO A 69 -12.95 9.76 13.15
N VAL A 70 -11.90 10.48 12.76
CA VAL A 70 -11.38 11.66 13.44
C VAL A 70 -11.15 12.75 12.40
N THR A 71 -11.66 13.95 12.67
CA THR A 71 -11.48 15.14 11.81
C THR A 71 -10.70 16.27 12.48
N SER A 72 -10.53 16.23 13.80
CA SER A 72 -9.71 17.19 14.55
C SER A 72 -8.21 16.87 14.43
N PRO A 73 -7.36 17.85 14.07
CA PRO A 73 -5.90 17.71 14.11
C PRO A 73 -5.36 17.36 15.49
N GLU A 74 -5.95 17.90 16.55
CA GLU A 74 -5.55 17.65 17.94
C GLU A 74 -5.75 16.18 18.31
N ILE A 75 -6.93 15.62 18.02
CA ILE A 75 -7.21 14.20 18.25
C ILE A 75 -6.34 13.31 17.34
N ALA A 76 -6.10 13.74 16.09
CA ALA A 76 -5.23 13.00 15.19
C ALA A 76 -3.78 12.92 15.73
N LEU A 77 -3.27 13.98 16.36
CA LEU A 77 -1.95 13.97 17.02
C LEU A 77 -1.93 13.00 18.20
N GLU A 78 -2.97 13.01 19.04
CA GLU A 78 -3.08 12.07 20.16
C GLU A 78 -3.02 10.60 19.69
N VAL A 79 -3.69 10.28 18.57
CA VAL A 79 -3.72 8.92 18.01
C VAL A 79 -2.43 8.54 17.28
N LEU A 80 -1.89 9.44 16.45
CA LEU A 80 -0.79 9.14 15.53
C LEU A 80 0.60 9.42 16.10
N LYS A 81 0.70 10.16 17.22
CA LYS A 81 1.96 10.52 17.86
C LYS A 81 2.00 10.10 19.32
N ASP A 82 1.08 10.59 20.13
CA ASP A 82 1.21 10.42 21.59
C ASP A 82 0.84 9.01 22.05
N ASN A 83 -0.08 8.36 21.32
CA ASN A 83 -0.52 6.98 21.54
C ASN A 83 -0.23 6.07 20.33
N ASP A 84 0.77 6.41 19.51
CA ASP A 84 1.07 5.74 18.25
C ASP A 84 1.27 4.22 18.42
N SER A 85 1.94 3.80 19.49
CA SER A 85 2.20 2.39 19.80
C SER A 85 0.93 1.57 20.04
N VAL A 86 -0.15 2.20 20.52
CA VAL A 86 -1.45 1.55 20.75
C VAL A 86 -2.21 1.40 19.42
N PHE A 87 -2.14 2.41 18.56
CA PHE A 87 -2.90 2.48 17.31
C PHE A 87 -2.11 2.08 16.05
N ALA A 88 -0.85 1.64 16.20
CA ALA A 88 0.02 1.35 15.06
C ALA A 88 -0.35 0.05 14.32
N THR A 89 -1.16 -0.85 14.89
CA THR A 89 -1.61 -2.07 14.22
C THR A 89 -2.53 -1.75 13.04
N ARG A 90 -2.30 -2.42 11.89
CA ARG A 90 -3.11 -2.25 10.68
C ARG A 90 -4.30 -3.22 10.67
N PRO A 91 -5.50 -2.78 10.22
CA PRO A 91 -6.63 -3.67 10.05
C PRO A 91 -6.35 -4.67 8.92
N LEU A 92 -6.84 -5.90 9.11
CA LEU A 92 -6.79 -6.94 8.11
C LEU A 92 -7.98 -6.77 7.17
N THR A 93 -7.68 -6.52 5.89
CA THR A 93 -8.68 -6.44 4.82
C THR A 93 -8.28 -7.37 3.69
N MET A 94 -9.25 -7.75 2.86
CA MET A 94 -9.02 -8.52 1.64
C MET A 94 -7.95 -7.84 0.77
N GLY A 95 -8.04 -6.51 0.57
CA GLY A 95 -7.06 -5.76 -0.21
C GLY A 95 -5.62 -5.87 0.32
N THR A 96 -5.46 -5.76 1.64
CA THR A 96 -4.15 -5.92 2.29
C THR A 96 -3.63 -7.35 2.28
N GLU A 97 -4.50 -8.35 2.43
CA GLU A 97 -4.14 -9.78 2.41
C GLU A 97 -3.50 -10.14 1.07
N TYR A 98 -4.21 -9.81 -0.02
CA TYR A 98 -3.80 -10.09 -1.38
C TYR A 98 -2.52 -9.33 -1.76
N SER A 99 -2.45 -8.02 -1.51
CA SER A 99 -1.31 -7.18 -1.90
C SER A 99 -0.01 -7.49 -1.14
N SER A 100 -0.08 -8.19 -0.01
CA SER A 100 1.07 -8.53 0.84
C SER A 100 1.41 -10.02 0.86
N ARG A 101 0.78 -10.82 -0.01
CA ARG A 101 0.93 -12.29 -0.06
C ARG A 101 0.71 -12.94 1.30
N GLY A 102 -0.38 -12.58 1.98
CA GLY A 102 -0.67 -13.08 3.33
C GLY A 102 0.19 -12.42 4.40
N PHE A 103 0.36 -11.09 4.31
CA PHE A 103 0.98 -10.25 5.35
C PHE A 103 2.49 -10.47 5.55
N LEU A 104 3.22 -10.68 4.46
CA LEU A 104 4.68 -10.87 4.48
C LEU A 104 5.49 -9.57 4.31
N SER A 105 4.85 -8.45 3.98
CA SER A 105 5.50 -7.15 3.71
C SER A 105 5.49 -6.19 4.90
N ILE A 106 6.12 -5.00 4.78
CA ILE A 106 6.20 -4.02 5.88
C ILE A 106 4.94 -3.14 6.08
N ALA A 107 4.26 -2.72 5.02
CA ALA A 107 3.37 -1.55 5.11
C ALA A 107 1.95 -1.86 5.62
N VAL A 108 1.48 -3.09 5.38
CA VAL A 108 0.08 -3.50 5.61
C VAL A 108 -0.04 -4.72 6.53
N VAL A 109 1.07 -5.21 7.08
CA VAL A 109 1.10 -6.29 8.07
C VAL A 109 0.74 -5.74 9.46
N PRO A 110 0.04 -6.52 10.31
CA PRO A 110 -0.13 -6.20 11.73
C PRO A 110 1.20 -6.04 12.46
N LEU A 111 1.20 -5.32 13.58
CA LEU A 111 2.36 -5.27 14.44
C LEU A 111 2.71 -6.67 14.96
N GLY A 112 3.99 -7.02 14.85
CA GLY A 112 4.47 -8.34 15.23
C GLY A 112 5.92 -8.56 14.84
N GLN A 113 6.41 -9.79 15.01
CA GLN A 113 7.79 -10.13 14.66
C GLN A 113 8.05 -9.96 13.16
N GLN A 114 7.09 -10.32 12.30
CA GLN A 114 7.19 -10.12 10.86
C GLN A 114 7.37 -8.65 10.50
N TRP A 115 6.53 -7.77 11.05
CA TRP A 115 6.68 -6.33 10.84
C TRP A 115 8.03 -5.79 11.32
N LYS A 116 8.48 -6.19 12.52
CA LYS A 116 9.78 -5.76 13.07
C LYS A 116 10.93 -6.19 12.16
N LYS A 117 10.89 -7.43 11.69
CA LYS A 117 11.86 -8.00 10.75
C LYS A 117 11.91 -7.20 9.45
N MET A 118 10.76 -6.99 8.81
CA MET A 118 10.69 -6.23 7.56
C MET A 118 11.08 -4.76 7.75
N ARG A 119 10.70 -4.14 8.86
CA ARG A 119 11.10 -2.77 9.22
C ARG A 119 12.61 -2.64 9.36
N LYS A 120 13.28 -3.58 10.02
CA LYS A 120 14.74 -3.60 10.14
C LYS A 120 15.40 -3.66 8.77
N VAL A 121 14.99 -4.61 7.91
CA VAL A 121 15.58 -4.76 6.56
C VAL A 121 15.37 -3.51 5.72
N VAL A 122 14.14 -2.99 5.67
CA VAL A 122 13.80 -1.82 4.84
C VAL A 122 14.50 -0.56 5.34
N ALA A 123 14.51 -0.30 6.65
CA ALA A 123 15.16 0.89 7.21
C ALA A 123 16.68 0.88 7.00
N SER A 124 17.32 -0.26 7.22
CA SER A 124 18.79 -0.37 7.14
C SER A 124 19.31 -0.34 5.70
N HIS A 125 18.56 -0.89 4.74
CA HIS A 125 19.12 -1.17 3.41
C HIS A 125 18.38 -0.49 2.25
N VAL A 126 17.07 -0.25 2.38
CA VAL A 126 16.22 0.27 1.29
C VAL A 126 15.94 1.77 1.45
N LEU A 127 15.68 2.22 2.68
CA LEU A 127 15.32 3.61 3.02
C LEU A 127 16.48 4.42 3.59
N CYS A 128 17.72 3.94 3.48
CA CYS A 128 18.88 4.69 3.95
C CYS A 128 19.31 5.78 2.94
N SER A 129 19.95 6.83 3.46
CA SER A 129 20.40 7.98 2.65
C SER A 129 21.31 7.55 1.49
N ALA A 130 22.26 6.65 1.77
CA ALA A 130 23.16 6.10 0.75
C ALA A 130 22.39 5.49 -0.43
N ARG A 131 21.36 4.67 -0.16
CA ARG A 131 20.53 4.06 -1.22
C ARG A 131 19.71 5.08 -1.98
N LEU A 132 19.20 6.10 -1.29
CA LEU A 132 18.46 7.19 -1.96
C LEU A 132 19.36 7.94 -2.96
N HIS A 133 20.62 8.17 -2.58
CA HIS A 133 21.62 8.82 -3.42
C HIS A 133 22.06 7.94 -4.59
N SER A 134 22.36 6.65 -4.40
CA SER A 134 22.77 5.77 -5.51
C SER A 134 21.67 5.60 -6.57
N LEU A 135 20.40 5.59 -6.14
CA LEU A 135 19.25 5.51 -7.06
C LEU A 135 18.88 6.86 -7.71
N LEU A 136 19.60 7.96 -7.42
CA LEU A 136 19.28 9.29 -7.97
C LEU A 136 19.41 9.33 -9.49
N PHE A 137 20.48 8.74 -10.03
CA PHE A 137 20.71 8.70 -11.48
C PHE A 137 19.54 8.05 -12.22
N LYS A 138 19.04 6.91 -11.72
CA LYS A 138 17.87 6.20 -12.28
C LYS A 138 16.62 7.06 -12.30
N ARG A 139 16.37 7.84 -11.25
CA ARG A 139 15.22 8.75 -11.21
C ARG A 139 15.37 9.91 -12.20
N ARG A 140 16.58 10.43 -12.37
CA ARG A 140 16.86 11.49 -13.36
C ARG A 140 16.69 10.97 -14.79
N GLU A 141 17.19 9.77 -15.07
CA GLU A 141 17.03 9.12 -16.38
C GLU A 141 15.56 8.98 -16.77
N GLU A 142 14.70 8.52 -15.86
CA GLU A 142 13.27 8.42 -16.15
C GLU A 142 12.57 9.78 -16.24
N ALA A 143 13.08 10.81 -15.54
CA ALA A 143 12.56 12.17 -15.67
C ALA A 143 12.90 12.74 -17.06
N ASP A 144 14.12 12.50 -17.55
CA ASP A 144 14.52 12.86 -18.91
C ASP A 144 13.68 12.10 -19.95
N ASN A 145 13.38 10.81 -19.72
CA ASN A 145 12.49 10.03 -20.59
C ASN A 145 11.08 10.61 -20.64
N LEU A 146 10.52 11.03 -19.50
CA LEU A 146 9.21 11.71 -19.45
C LEU A 146 9.24 13.01 -20.26
N VAL A 147 10.29 13.83 -20.12
CA VAL A 147 10.43 15.08 -20.89
C VAL A 147 10.53 14.80 -22.38
N ARG A 148 11.32 13.81 -22.78
CA ARG A 148 11.42 13.39 -24.20
C ARG A 148 10.09 12.90 -24.75
N PHE A 149 9.34 12.12 -23.98
CA PHE A 149 8.00 11.66 -24.35
C PHE A 149 7.03 12.82 -24.55
N VAL A 150 6.96 13.76 -23.59
CA VAL A 150 6.10 14.95 -23.72
C VAL A 150 6.50 15.80 -24.93
N TYR A 151 7.80 16.00 -25.12
CA TYR A 151 8.32 16.76 -26.26
C TYR A 151 7.99 16.08 -27.61
N SER A 152 8.09 14.75 -27.69
CA SER A 152 7.77 14.00 -28.92
C SER A 152 6.29 14.12 -29.28
N GLN A 153 5.39 14.11 -28.28
CA GLN A 153 3.96 14.37 -28.51
C GLN A 153 3.72 15.79 -29.05
N CYS A 154 4.38 16.80 -28.46
CA CYS A 154 4.29 18.19 -28.93
C CYS A 154 4.78 18.38 -30.37
N CYS A 155 5.84 17.68 -30.77
CA CYS A 155 6.41 17.83 -32.11
C CYS A 155 5.60 17.13 -33.20
N LYS A 156 4.83 16.08 -32.86
CA LYS A 156 4.06 15.28 -33.84
C LYS A 156 2.81 15.99 -34.34
N SER A 157 2.22 16.90 -33.56
CA SER A 157 1.03 17.64 -33.97
C SER A 157 1.42 19.06 -34.35
N GLY A 158 1.45 19.37 -35.65
CA GLY A 158 1.70 20.72 -36.18
C GLY A 158 0.72 21.82 -35.70
N SER A 159 -0.28 21.46 -34.88
CA SER A 159 -1.18 22.35 -34.16
C SER A 159 -1.51 21.75 -32.78
N GLY A 160 -0.80 22.16 -31.72
CA GLY A 160 -1.16 21.93 -30.31
C GLY A 160 -1.55 20.51 -29.93
N SER A 161 -0.59 19.64 -29.61
CA SER A 161 -0.88 18.29 -29.08
C SER A 161 -1.44 18.38 -27.65
N VAL A 162 -2.47 17.59 -27.35
CA VAL A 162 -2.98 17.41 -25.98
C VAL A 162 -2.23 16.25 -25.32
N VAL A 163 -1.59 16.52 -24.19
CA VAL A 163 -0.91 15.49 -23.38
C VAL A 163 -1.79 15.09 -22.21
N ASN A 164 -2.08 13.79 -22.10
CA ASN A 164 -2.75 13.25 -20.92
C ASN A 164 -1.76 13.18 -19.75
N VAL A 165 -1.72 14.25 -18.95
CA VAL A 165 -0.79 14.38 -17.80
C VAL A 165 -0.98 13.25 -16.78
N ARG A 166 -2.23 12.83 -16.55
CA ARG A 166 -2.52 11.71 -15.64
C ARG A 166 -1.89 10.42 -16.15
N HIS A 167 -2.04 10.12 -17.43
CA HIS A 167 -1.42 8.94 -18.04
C HIS A 167 0.11 9.03 -17.94
N ALA A 168 0.70 10.15 -18.39
CA ALA A 168 2.14 10.36 -18.36
C ALA A 168 2.74 10.24 -16.95
N ALA A 169 2.09 10.83 -15.93
CA ALA A 169 2.53 10.75 -14.54
C ALA A 169 2.45 9.34 -13.97
N ARG A 170 1.39 8.58 -14.31
CA ARG A 170 1.25 7.17 -13.89
C ARG A 170 2.38 6.31 -14.46
N GLN A 171 2.64 6.47 -15.75
CA GLN A 171 3.69 5.72 -16.45
C GLN A 171 5.07 6.09 -15.91
N TYR A 172 5.36 7.38 -15.75
CA TYR A 172 6.60 7.84 -15.12
C TYR A 172 6.82 7.21 -13.73
N CYS A 173 5.81 7.21 -12.87
CA CYS A 173 5.93 6.63 -11.53
C CYS A 173 6.21 5.11 -11.59
N GLY A 174 5.55 4.40 -12.52
CA GLY A 174 5.79 2.98 -12.78
C GLY A 174 7.21 2.70 -13.26
N ASN A 175 7.67 3.46 -14.25
CA ASN A 175 9.00 3.34 -14.87
C ASN A 175 10.10 3.60 -13.85
N VAL A 176 10.01 4.69 -13.07
CA VAL A 176 10.96 4.99 -11.99
C VAL A 176 11.07 3.83 -11.01
N MET A 177 9.95 3.27 -10.58
CA MET A 177 9.98 2.14 -9.65
C MET A 177 10.54 0.88 -10.29
N ARG A 178 10.25 0.62 -11.56
CA ARG A 178 10.80 -0.53 -12.30
C ARG A 178 12.31 -0.43 -12.47
N ASN A 179 12.81 0.74 -12.83
CA ASN A 179 14.24 0.97 -12.97
C ASN A 179 14.95 0.88 -11.61
N MET A 180 14.39 1.47 -10.55
CA MET A 180 14.97 1.37 -9.20
C MET A 180 14.88 -0.05 -8.59
N MET A 181 13.81 -0.81 -8.88
CA MET A 181 13.59 -2.13 -8.30
C MET A 181 14.33 -3.23 -9.05
N PHE A 182 14.28 -3.22 -10.37
CA PHE A 182 14.71 -4.33 -11.22
C PHE A 182 15.82 -3.96 -12.21
N ASN A 183 16.26 -2.70 -12.21
CA ASN A 183 17.19 -2.18 -13.22
C ASN A 183 16.67 -2.40 -14.66
N ARG A 184 15.36 -2.24 -14.85
CA ARG A 184 14.70 -2.38 -16.17
C ARG A 184 13.87 -1.14 -16.51
N GLY A 185 14.07 -0.62 -17.71
CA GLY A 185 13.27 0.48 -18.26
C GLY A 185 11.91 -0.01 -18.78
N TYR A 186 11.82 -1.25 -19.27
CA TYR A 186 10.63 -1.85 -19.90
C TYR A 186 10.56 -3.36 -19.61
N PHE A 187 9.36 -3.94 -19.70
CA PHE A 187 9.11 -5.39 -19.70
C PHE A 187 9.00 -5.94 -21.12
N GLY A 188 8.42 -5.18 -22.05
CA GLY A 188 8.23 -5.54 -23.45
C GLY A 188 8.90 -4.57 -24.42
N GLU A 189 8.47 -4.61 -25.67
CA GLU A 189 8.86 -3.62 -26.68
C GLU A 189 8.13 -2.30 -26.39
N GLY A 190 8.89 -1.22 -26.24
CA GLY A 190 8.32 0.12 -26.10
C GLY A 190 7.71 0.60 -27.42
N ASN A 191 6.86 1.63 -27.36
CA ASN A 191 6.32 2.22 -28.57
C ASN A 191 7.38 3.05 -29.32
N GLU A 192 7.24 3.14 -30.65
CA GLU A 192 8.14 3.93 -31.52
C GLU A 192 8.20 5.42 -31.13
N ASP A 193 7.20 5.91 -30.41
CA ASP A 193 7.12 7.29 -29.94
C ASP A 193 7.82 7.54 -28.58
N GLY A 194 8.43 6.50 -28.01
CA GLY A 194 9.03 6.50 -26.68
C GLY A 194 8.01 6.33 -25.55
N GLY A 195 6.74 6.10 -25.87
CA GLY A 195 5.66 5.82 -24.92
C GLY A 195 5.70 4.41 -24.34
N PRO A 196 4.85 4.14 -23.33
CA PRO A 196 4.73 2.80 -22.74
C PRO A 196 4.22 1.79 -23.77
N GLY A 197 4.79 0.59 -23.80
CA GLY A 197 4.25 -0.54 -24.55
C GLY A 197 3.04 -1.16 -23.84
N PHE A 198 2.47 -2.21 -24.44
CA PHE A 198 1.32 -2.93 -23.87
C PHE A 198 1.62 -3.47 -22.46
N GLU A 199 2.81 -4.03 -22.24
CA GLU A 199 3.21 -4.59 -20.95
C GLU A 199 3.36 -3.52 -19.87
N GLU A 200 3.87 -2.34 -20.22
CA GLU A 200 3.96 -1.18 -19.34
C GLU A 200 2.57 -0.72 -18.91
N GLU A 201 1.66 -0.57 -19.87
CA GLU A 201 0.27 -0.17 -19.61
C GLU A 201 -0.44 -1.19 -18.74
N GLU A 202 -0.42 -2.48 -19.12
CA GLU A 202 -1.05 -3.56 -18.35
C GLU A 202 -0.50 -3.63 -16.91
N HIS A 203 0.82 -3.45 -16.74
CA HIS A 203 1.47 -3.44 -15.43
C HIS A 203 1.05 -2.25 -14.56
N VAL A 204 1.14 -1.03 -15.10
CA VAL A 204 0.85 0.20 -14.37
C VAL A 204 -0.63 0.28 -14.03
N GLU A 205 -1.52 -0.04 -14.96
CA GLU A 205 -2.96 -0.09 -14.70
C GLU A 205 -3.29 -1.07 -13.56
N SER A 206 -2.70 -2.27 -13.60
CA SER A 206 -2.88 -3.27 -12.55
C SER A 206 -2.37 -2.77 -11.18
N LEU A 207 -1.23 -2.08 -11.14
CA LEU A 207 -0.73 -1.46 -9.91
C LEU A 207 -1.70 -0.40 -9.36
N PHE A 208 -2.27 0.44 -10.22
CA PHE A 208 -3.24 1.45 -9.80
C PHE A 208 -4.58 0.83 -9.36
N ILE A 209 -4.99 -0.31 -9.92
CA ILE A 209 -6.13 -1.09 -9.42
C ILE A 209 -5.82 -1.59 -8.01
N VAL A 210 -4.67 -2.23 -7.79
CA VAL A 210 -4.31 -2.70 -6.44
C VAL A 210 -4.25 -1.54 -5.45
N LEU A 211 -3.69 -0.41 -5.85
CA LEU A 211 -3.64 0.80 -5.02
C LEU A 211 -5.05 1.30 -4.65
N GLN A 212 -5.95 1.38 -5.64
CA GLN A 212 -7.32 1.85 -5.45
C GLN A 212 -8.11 0.94 -4.48
N TYR A 213 -7.86 -0.37 -4.52
CA TYR A 213 -8.58 -1.35 -3.72
C TYR A 213 -7.85 -1.78 -2.44
N LEU A 214 -6.68 -1.22 -2.14
CA LEU A 214 -5.86 -1.62 -0.98
C LEU A 214 -6.61 -1.51 0.36
N TYR A 215 -7.35 -0.42 0.55
CA TYR A 215 -8.20 -0.15 1.72
C TYR A 215 -9.60 0.31 1.31
N ALA A 216 -10.05 -0.06 0.10
CA ALA A 216 -11.40 0.26 -0.32
C ALA A 216 -12.41 -0.46 0.58
N PHE A 217 -13.41 0.28 1.07
CA PHE A 217 -14.50 -0.30 1.86
C PHE A 217 -15.12 -1.46 1.10
N THR A 218 -15.02 -2.70 1.60
CA THR A 218 -15.63 -3.89 1.01
C THR A 218 -16.51 -4.59 2.04
N LEU A 219 -17.72 -5.03 1.64
CA LEU A 219 -18.66 -5.66 2.57
C LEU A 219 -18.08 -6.91 3.25
N SER A 220 -17.28 -7.70 2.54
CA SER A 220 -16.67 -8.93 3.05
C SER A 220 -15.67 -8.68 4.19
N ASP A 221 -15.07 -7.48 4.29
CA ASP A 221 -14.19 -7.12 5.41
C ASP A 221 -14.97 -7.00 6.74
N TYR A 222 -16.27 -6.73 6.68
CA TYR A 222 -17.13 -6.54 7.86
C TYR A 222 -18.14 -7.69 8.05
N LEU A 223 -18.49 -8.37 6.97
CA LEU A 223 -19.38 -9.54 6.94
C LEU A 223 -18.69 -10.68 6.19
N PRO A 224 -17.76 -11.43 6.83
CA PRO A 224 -16.90 -12.41 6.16
C PRO A 224 -17.65 -13.49 5.37
N TRP A 225 -18.84 -13.89 5.84
CA TRP A 225 -19.69 -14.85 5.14
C TRP A 225 -20.18 -14.36 3.76
N MET A 226 -20.13 -13.06 3.50
CA MET A 226 -20.46 -12.49 2.19
C MET A 226 -19.35 -12.62 1.15
N ARG A 227 -18.12 -12.98 1.56
CA ARG A 227 -16.96 -13.11 0.66
C ARG A 227 -17.23 -14.08 -0.49
N VAL A 228 -17.94 -15.18 -0.23
CA VAL A 228 -18.29 -16.22 -1.21
C VAL A 228 -19.08 -15.68 -2.41
N PHE A 229 -19.84 -14.60 -2.22
CA PHE A 229 -20.68 -14.05 -3.27
C PHE A 229 -19.96 -13.06 -4.19
N ASP A 230 -18.82 -12.50 -3.76
CA ASP A 230 -18.09 -11.39 -4.42
C ASP A 230 -19.04 -10.37 -5.09
N LEU A 231 -20.04 -9.87 -4.34
CA LEU A 231 -21.16 -9.08 -4.87
C LEU A 231 -20.74 -7.85 -5.68
N GLU A 232 -19.54 -7.34 -5.45
CA GLU A 232 -18.99 -6.16 -6.11
C GLU A 232 -17.90 -6.51 -7.15
N GLY A 233 -17.58 -7.79 -7.34
CA GLY A 233 -16.52 -8.28 -8.23
C GLY A 233 -15.11 -7.84 -7.82
N ARG A 234 -14.94 -7.36 -6.59
CA ARG A 234 -13.73 -6.68 -6.12
C ARG A 234 -12.62 -7.65 -5.80
N GLU A 235 -12.96 -8.82 -5.25
CA GLU A 235 -11.98 -9.86 -4.98
C GLU A 235 -11.41 -10.42 -6.28
N LYS A 236 -12.28 -10.70 -7.27
CA LYS A 236 -11.82 -11.10 -8.60
C LYS A 236 -10.95 -10.02 -9.27
N LEU A 237 -11.34 -8.76 -9.18
CA LEU A 237 -10.61 -7.64 -9.77
C LEU A 237 -9.20 -7.50 -9.18
N ILE A 238 -9.07 -7.45 -7.86
CA ILE A 238 -7.76 -7.29 -7.21
C ILE A 238 -6.89 -8.54 -7.39
N SER A 239 -7.48 -9.74 -7.34
CA SER A 239 -6.78 -11.00 -7.58
C SER A 239 -6.19 -11.04 -9.00
N ASN A 240 -6.97 -10.64 -10.01
CA ASN A 240 -6.50 -10.52 -11.38
C ASN A 240 -5.37 -9.49 -11.50
N ALA A 241 -5.52 -8.30 -10.91
CA ALA A 241 -4.49 -7.26 -10.96
C ALA A 241 -3.18 -7.72 -10.30
N ILE A 242 -3.24 -8.42 -9.17
CA ILE A 242 -2.05 -8.97 -8.50
C ILE A 242 -1.41 -10.09 -9.31
N ARG A 243 -2.22 -10.94 -9.96
CA ARG A 243 -1.70 -11.95 -10.87
C ARG A 243 -0.96 -11.29 -12.04
N THR A 244 -1.51 -10.22 -12.60
CA THR A 244 -0.86 -9.45 -13.67
C THR A 244 0.43 -8.80 -13.19
N VAL A 245 0.47 -8.18 -12.00
CA VAL A 245 1.73 -7.63 -11.48
C VAL A 245 2.76 -8.73 -11.22
N SER A 246 2.33 -9.86 -10.64
CA SER A 246 3.21 -11.00 -10.35
C SER A 246 3.74 -11.67 -11.62
N LYS A 247 2.95 -11.70 -12.72
CA LYS A 247 3.39 -12.15 -14.04
C LYS A 247 4.66 -11.41 -14.51
N TYR A 248 4.78 -10.12 -14.19
CA TYR A 248 5.96 -9.32 -14.55
C TYR A 248 7.08 -9.37 -13.51
N HIS A 249 6.74 -9.41 -12.21
CA HIS A 249 7.72 -9.34 -11.13
C HIS A 249 8.39 -10.68 -10.83
N ASP A 250 7.61 -11.76 -10.71
CA ASP A 250 8.09 -13.03 -10.18
C ASP A 250 9.19 -13.66 -11.05
N PRO A 251 9.09 -13.67 -12.40
CA PRO A 251 10.16 -14.23 -13.23
C PRO A 251 11.50 -13.51 -13.04
N ILE A 252 11.48 -12.17 -12.93
CA ILE A 252 12.70 -11.37 -12.72
C ILE A 252 13.32 -11.68 -11.36
N ILE A 253 12.49 -11.79 -10.32
CA ILE A 253 12.93 -12.11 -8.96
C ILE A 253 13.56 -13.50 -8.92
N GLU A 254 12.89 -14.49 -9.51
CA GLU A 254 13.37 -15.88 -9.53
C GLU A 254 14.66 -16.00 -10.34
N GLU A 255 14.72 -15.40 -11.52
CA GLU A 255 15.92 -15.34 -12.35
C GLU A 255 17.11 -14.75 -11.58
N ARG A 256 16.93 -13.59 -10.94
CA ARG A 256 18.00 -12.92 -10.19
C ARG A 256 18.49 -13.74 -9.00
N ILE A 257 17.57 -14.41 -8.30
CA ILE A 257 17.92 -15.33 -7.19
C ILE A 257 18.73 -16.53 -7.72
N GLN A 258 18.33 -17.12 -8.84
CA GLN A 258 19.05 -18.24 -9.46
C GLN A 258 20.44 -17.82 -9.92
N GLN A 259 20.56 -16.69 -10.63
CA GLN A 259 21.84 -16.13 -11.07
C GLN A 259 22.82 -15.97 -9.89
N ARG A 260 22.36 -15.43 -8.75
CA ARG A 260 23.21 -15.28 -7.55
C ARG A 260 23.58 -16.60 -6.89
N ARG A 261 22.71 -17.62 -6.94
CA ARG A 261 23.03 -18.97 -6.44
C ARG A 261 24.10 -19.65 -7.27
N HIS A 262 24.04 -19.52 -8.60
CA HIS A 262 25.01 -20.13 -9.52
C HIS A 262 26.37 -19.41 -9.51
N HIS A 263 26.40 -18.09 -9.34
CA HIS A 263 27.64 -17.31 -9.36
C HIS A 263 28.28 -17.09 -7.98
N ARG A 264 27.91 -17.89 -6.96
CA ARG A 264 28.29 -17.70 -5.54
C ARG A 264 29.80 -17.75 -5.25
N GLY A 265 30.64 -18.01 -6.25
CA GLY A 265 32.11 -17.94 -6.17
C GLY A 265 32.79 -16.89 -7.06
N ASN A 266 32.09 -16.29 -8.04
CA ASN A 266 32.68 -15.36 -9.03
C ASN A 266 31.95 -14.00 -9.12
N TYR A 267 30.91 -13.78 -8.31
CA TYR A 267 30.23 -12.49 -8.25
C TYR A 267 31.16 -11.48 -7.56
N LYS A 268 31.92 -10.70 -8.35
CA LYS A 268 32.49 -9.45 -7.85
C LYS A 268 31.31 -8.68 -7.26
N LYS A 269 31.43 -8.29 -5.99
CA LYS A 269 30.48 -7.36 -5.37
C LYS A 269 30.52 -6.11 -6.25
N GLU A 270 29.51 -5.95 -7.11
CA GLU A 270 29.34 -4.71 -7.85
C GLU A 270 29.42 -3.56 -6.84
N SER A 271 30.04 -2.47 -7.25
CA SER A 271 30.03 -1.24 -6.45
C SER A 271 28.60 -0.97 -6.01
N ASP A 272 28.43 -0.45 -4.79
CA ASP A 272 27.11 -0.16 -4.21
C ASP A 272 26.24 0.74 -5.13
N ASP A 273 26.91 1.46 -6.03
CA ASP A 273 26.38 2.34 -7.05
C ASP A 273 25.60 1.64 -8.19
N HIS A 274 25.78 0.33 -8.40
CA HIS A 274 25.07 -0.43 -9.44
C HIS A 274 23.96 -1.35 -8.90
N GLN A 275 23.85 -1.52 -7.58
CA GLN A 275 22.84 -2.39 -6.99
C GLN A 275 21.45 -1.76 -7.03
N ASP A 276 20.49 -2.49 -7.60
CA ASP A 276 19.07 -2.18 -7.54
C ASP A 276 18.44 -2.61 -6.20
N LEU A 277 17.18 -2.23 -5.95
CA LEU A 277 16.52 -2.58 -4.68
C LEU A 277 16.27 -4.09 -4.54
N LEU A 278 16.11 -4.83 -5.64
CA LEU A 278 15.96 -6.28 -5.58
C LEU A 278 17.27 -6.94 -5.10
N ASP A 279 18.40 -6.51 -5.62
CA ASP A 279 19.73 -6.96 -5.19
C ASP A 279 19.96 -6.74 -3.71
N VAL A 280 19.52 -5.60 -3.19
CA VAL A 280 19.58 -5.26 -1.77
C VAL A 280 18.71 -6.21 -0.94
N LEU A 281 17.48 -6.48 -1.36
CA LEU A 281 16.57 -7.39 -0.67
C LEU A 281 17.09 -8.83 -0.67
N ILE A 282 17.62 -9.31 -1.80
CA ILE A 282 18.23 -10.65 -1.91
C ILE A 282 19.50 -10.76 -1.04
N SER A 283 20.30 -9.67 -0.96
CA SER A 283 21.56 -9.66 -0.22
C SER A 283 21.41 -9.41 1.29
N ALA A 284 20.22 -9.02 1.75
CA ALA A 284 19.97 -8.72 3.15
C ALA A 284 20.16 -9.96 4.02
N LYS A 285 21.02 -9.87 5.03
CA LYS A 285 21.37 -10.98 5.93
C LYS A 285 20.93 -10.70 7.37
N ASP A 286 20.61 -11.78 8.09
CA ASP A 286 20.37 -11.74 9.54
C ASP A 286 21.70 -11.63 10.32
N GLU A 287 21.61 -11.52 11.65
CA GLU A 287 22.77 -11.44 12.53
C GLU A 287 23.65 -12.71 12.48
N SER A 288 23.09 -13.83 12.02
CA SER A 288 23.80 -15.09 11.79
C SER A 288 24.34 -15.23 10.36
N ALA A 289 24.40 -14.14 9.59
CA ALA A 289 24.87 -14.08 8.20
C ALA A 289 24.09 -14.97 7.21
N ARG A 290 22.87 -15.40 7.55
CA ARG A 290 21.94 -16.14 6.67
C ARG A 290 21.04 -15.16 5.93
N PRO A 291 20.42 -15.55 4.79
CA PRO A 291 19.42 -14.71 4.14
C PRO A 291 18.33 -14.30 5.13
N SER A 292 18.12 -12.99 5.25
CA SER A 292 17.10 -12.45 6.16
C SER A 292 15.69 -12.62 5.63
N LEU A 293 15.53 -12.77 4.31
CA LEU A 293 14.22 -12.84 3.65
C LEU A 293 14.04 -14.15 2.87
N SER A 294 12.83 -14.71 2.92
CA SER A 294 12.37 -15.76 2.01
C SER A 294 12.04 -15.18 0.63
N VAL A 295 11.89 -16.04 -0.38
CA VAL A 295 11.49 -15.62 -1.74
C VAL A 295 10.14 -14.91 -1.71
N ASP A 296 9.16 -15.43 -0.96
CA ASP A 296 7.83 -14.83 -0.87
C ASP A 296 7.86 -13.48 -0.14
N GLU A 297 8.72 -13.31 0.86
CA GLU A 297 8.94 -12.02 1.52
C GLU A 297 9.55 -11.00 0.57
N ILE A 298 10.49 -11.40 -0.30
CA ILE A 298 11.06 -10.54 -1.34
C ILE A 298 9.96 -10.13 -2.33
N LYS A 299 9.19 -11.09 -2.85
CA LYS A 299 8.09 -10.83 -3.80
C LYS A 299 7.04 -9.89 -3.19
N ALA A 300 6.62 -10.14 -1.95
CA ALA A 300 5.67 -9.28 -1.23
C ALA A 300 6.24 -7.87 -1.00
N GLN A 301 7.53 -7.77 -0.66
CA GLN A 301 8.17 -6.49 -0.41
C GLN A 301 8.37 -5.67 -1.69
N CYS A 302 8.68 -6.30 -2.82
CA CYS A 302 8.70 -5.63 -4.13
C CYS A 302 7.33 -5.00 -4.43
N MET A 303 6.24 -5.78 -4.34
CA MET A 303 4.87 -5.30 -4.58
C MET A 303 4.52 -4.10 -3.69
N VAL A 304 4.68 -4.25 -2.37
CA VAL A 304 4.33 -3.17 -1.43
C VAL A 304 5.22 -1.95 -1.60
N ARG A 305 6.48 -2.11 -2.01
CA ARG A 305 7.35 -0.97 -2.27
C ARG A 305 6.88 -0.14 -3.46
N TYR A 306 6.40 -0.78 -4.52
CA TYR A 306 5.74 -0.08 -5.63
C TYR A 306 4.54 0.72 -5.13
N LEU A 307 3.63 0.09 -4.38
CA LEU A 307 2.43 0.76 -3.87
C LEU A 307 2.77 1.98 -3.00
N VAL A 308 3.72 1.84 -2.07
CA VAL A 308 4.15 2.95 -1.19
C VAL A 308 4.77 4.10 -1.99
N TYR A 309 5.56 3.80 -3.03
CA TYR A 309 6.11 4.83 -3.89
C TYR A 309 5.02 5.52 -4.70
N LEU A 310 4.11 4.76 -5.30
CA LEU A 310 2.97 5.32 -6.05
C LEU A 310 2.13 6.25 -5.17
N ILE A 311 1.81 5.85 -3.94
CA ILE A 311 1.08 6.71 -2.98
C ILE A 311 1.80 8.04 -2.79
N ARG A 312 3.10 7.99 -2.46
CA ARG A 312 3.86 9.21 -2.17
C ARG A 312 4.00 10.11 -3.39
N THR A 313 4.39 9.56 -4.52
CA THR A 313 4.71 10.34 -5.72
C THR A 313 3.45 10.82 -6.42
N PHE A 314 2.42 9.98 -6.53
CA PHE A 314 1.15 10.35 -7.18
C PHE A 314 0.36 11.38 -6.38
N VAL A 315 0.35 11.29 -5.03
CA VAL A 315 -0.27 12.34 -4.19
C VAL A 315 0.44 13.68 -4.40
N CYS A 316 1.78 13.69 -4.49
CA CYS A 316 2.53 14.91 -4.81
C CYS A 316 2.20 15.44 -6.22
N PHE A 317 2.08 14.58 -7.24
CA PHE A 317 1.68 15.00 -8.59
C PHE A 317 0.25 15.54 -8.63
N ASN A 318 -0.71 14.91 -7.94
CA ASN A 318 -2.08 15.43 -7.89
C ASN A 318 -2.14 16.80 -7.22
N HIS A 319 -1.37 17.04 -6.15
CA HIS A 319 -1.27 18.37 -5.57
C HIS A 319 -0.65 19.38 -6.54
N LEU A 320 0.38 18.98 -7.30
CA LEU A 320 0.99 19.84 -8.31
C LEU A 320 0.02 20.15 -9.46
N ILE A 321 -0.73 19.16 -9.96
CA ILE A 321 -1.72 19.35 -11.03
C ILE A 321 -2.83 20.27 -10.56
N HIS A 322 -3.36 20.06 -9.34
CA HIS A 322 -4.34 21.00 -8.78
C HIS A 322 -3.76 22.40 -8.62
N ALA A 323 -2.50 22.55 -8.20
CA ALA A 323 -1.87 23.88 -8.13
C ALA A 323 -1.75 24.55 -9.52
N LEU A 324 -1.47 23.77 -10.57
CA LEU A 324 -1.35 24.27 -11.95
C LEU A 324 -2.70 24.54 -12.64
N GLU A 325 -3.80 23.96 -12.17
CA GLU A 325 -5.16 24.27 -12.66
C GLU A 325 -5.73 25.57 -12.05
N PHE A 326 -5.07 26.14 -11.04
CA PHE A 326 -5.48 27.38 -10.36
C PHE A 326 -4.61 28.61 -10.66
N ASP A 327 -3.68 28.52 -11.61
CA ASP A 327 -2.90 29.65 -12.17
C ASP A 327 -3.31 29.94 -13.64
#